data_AF-A0A0S2EQI9-F1
#
_entry.id   AF-A0A0S2EQI9-F1
#
_cell.length_a   1.000
_cell.length_b   1.000
_cell.length_c   1.000
_cell.angle_alpha   90.00
_cell.angle_beta   90.00
_cell.angle_gamma   90.00
#
_symmetry.space_group_name_H-M   'P 1'
#
loop_
_entity.id
_entity.type
_entity.pdbx_description
1 polymer ?
#
loop_
_entity_poly.entity_id
_entity_poly.type
_entity_poly.pdbx_seq_one_letter_code
_entity_poly.pdbx_strand_id
1 'polypeptide(L)'
;MPSTYTDILGLELQETGENLNAWGARLNQALRLVDDSQSFEVIPLTGNLSLSNTMNQPNQARKAALAFTDGGLTSAPTVTLPPVKRLRYVENRGSTYAITFTVGNAAGVLPPGRKALVLCNGADVSVVDWVADTDNARIAAQAARDLAQSWASLTGVQVAGTDYSAKEYAVGTTAPAGSAKGWATKTGSTVDGAEYAAKEYASGSAVPSGSARQWSLRVGSAVSGTDYSAREHAVGTTVPAGSAQQWASKTGSAVASSEFSAKEYAVGDLTATGGSSKAWAMDAVSPDGTSNKSAKSYASDAASSATSSANSASSASASASAAADSYDAFDDRYLGSKAANPTTDNDGNALLVGALYFNAASNEMRVWNGAAWQSPVPAAADYVPKTRLVSTGTGLTGGGDLSADRTISADFATQAEAQAGTATGKSMNPLRVAQAIAALAPAPPVPGLVFISAQTVSSAVAAVDFTGLSNAYDEYVIHFQNVVPSADTNFNLRTSANNGSSFDAGSTDYSHSVLESLNGVNNGGGSPANSLIPVAGFLNGLRLGQQFGGASGEVVISRPASTTEGTQIRTISTFTPPGGDQLATGITSGNRRAVAAVNAVRLFMGSGNIASGTFKLYGMRKS
;
A
#
# COMPACT_ATOMS: atom_id res chain seq x y z
N MET A 1 45.23 -144.39 -113.28
CA MET A 1 44.55 -143.19 -113.79
C MET A 1 44.66 -142.12 -112.72
N PRO A 2 44.75 -140.81 -113.02
CA PRO A 2 44.80 -139.78 -111.97
C PRO A 2 43.47 -139.72 -111.20
N SER A 3 43.52 -139.57 -109.88
CA SER A 3 42.35 -139.49 -108.99
C SER A 3 41.44 -138.30 -109.32
N THR A 4 40.13 -138.45 -109.07
CA THR A 4 39.12 -137.36 -109.18
C THR A 4 38.71 -136.85 -107.79
N TYR A 5 38.18 -135.62 -107.68
CA TYR A 5 37.82 -134.98 -106.39
C TYR A 5 36.35 -134.53 -106.35
N THR A 6 35.80 -134.24 -105.16
CA THR A 6 34.50 -133.57 -104.99
C THR A 6 34.58 -132.05 -105.24
N ASP A 7 33.45 -131.39 -105.53
CA ASP A 7 33.45 -130.03 -106.08
C ASP A 7 33.60 -128.93 -105.02
N ILE A 8 33.13 -129.14 -103.78
CA ILE A 8 33.01 -128.09 -102.76
C ILE A 8 34.15 -128.15 -101.73
N LEU A 9 34.44 -129.35 -101.22
CA LEU A 9 35.42 -129.67 -100.20
C LEU A 9 36.70 -130.28 -100.77
N GLY A 10 36.71 -130.66 -102.06
CA GLY A 10 37.89 -131.23 -102.71
C GLY A 10 38.33 -132.59 -102.13
N LEU A 11 37.39 -133.47 -101.77
CA LEU A 11 37.68 -134.79 -101.22
C LEU A 11 38.08 -135.77 -102.33
N GLU A 12 39.20 -136.46 -102.19
CA GLU A 12 39.70 -137.42 -103.19
C GLU A 12 38.79 -138.65 -103.29
N LEU A 13 38.45 -139.05 -104.52
CA LEU A 13 37.62 -140.19 -104.85
C LEU A 13 38.49 -141.34 -105.36
N GLN A 14 38.16 -142.56 -104.94
CA GLN A 14 38.88 -143.78 -105.34
C GLN A 14 38.53 -144.18 -106.79
N GLU A 15 39.53 -144.60 -107.56
CA GLU A 15 39.37 -145.01 -108.96
C GLU A 15 38.97 -146.50 -109.13
N THR A 16 38.43 -146.84 -110.30
CA THR A 16 38.00 -148.22 -110.59
C THR A 16 39.20 -149.18 -110.65
N GLY A 17 39.33 -150.06 -109.65
CA GLY A 17 40.42 -151.04 -109.53
C GLY A 17 41.32 -150.86 -108.30
N GLU A 18 41.21 -149.75 -107.56
CA GLU A 18 42.00 -149.50 -106.34
C GLU A 18 41.53 -150.33 -105.12
N ASN A 19 40.36 -150.95 -105.19
CA ASN A 19 39.83 -151.85 -104.18
C ASN A 19 39.27 -153.14 -104.81
N LEU A 20 39.60 -154.30 -104.23
CA LEU A 20 39.13 -155.62 -104.68
C LEU A 20 37.64 -155.90 -104.40
N ASN A 21 36.92 -154.95 -103.80
CA ASN A 21 35.52 -155.11 -103.38
C ASN A 21 34.67 -153.86 -103.67
N ALA A 22 33.35 -153.98 -103.48
CA ALA A 22 32.38 -152.92 -103.79
C ALA A 22 32.42 -151.69 -102.86
N TRP A 23 33.35 -151.60 -101.90
CA TRP A 23 33.38 -150.51 -100.92
C TRP A 23 33.85 -149.17 -101.52
N GLY A 24 34.69 -149.17 -102.56
CA GLY A 24 35.19 -147.91 -103.15
C GLY A 24 34.09 -147.02 -103.72
N ALA A 25 33.15 -147.60 -104.46
CA ALA A 25 32.01 -146.85 -105.00
C ALA A 25 31.09 -146.27 -103.91
N ARG A 26 30.88 -147.01 -102.81
CA ARG A 26 30.08 -146.56 -101.67
C ARG A 26 30.75 -145.42 -100.90
N LEU A 27 32.07 -145.48 -100.74
CA LEU A 27 32.84 -144.41 -100.11
C LEU A 27 32.77 -143.14 -100.95
N ASN A 28 32.97 -143.23 -102.27
CA ASN A 28 32.86 -142.08 -103.18
C ASN A 28 31.48 -141.42 -103.11
N GLN A 29 30.42 -142.22 -103.02
CA GLN A 29 29.06 -141.69 -102.82
C GLN A 29 28.93 -140.95 -101.48
N ALA A 30 29.45 -141.52 -100.38
CA ALA A 30 29.40 -140.88 -99.07
C ALA A 30 30.18 -139.55 -99.07
N LEU A 31 31.37 -139.50 -99.70
CA LEU A 31 32.17 -138.28 -99.82
C LEU A 31 31.43 -137.20 -100.62
N ARG A 32 30.77 -137.56 -101.74
CA ARG A 32 29.93 -136.63 -102.50
C ARG A 32 28.74 -136.10 -101.68
N LEU A 33 28.14 -136.91 -100.81
CA LEU A 33 27.06 -136.46 -99.93
C LEU A 33 27.54 -135.57 -98.79
N VAL A 34 28.76 -135.79 -98.28
CA VAL A 34 29.41 -134.89 -97.31
C VAL A 34 29.67 -133.54 -97.97
N ASP A 35 30.20 -133.55 -99.18
CA ASP A 35 30.44 -132.37 -100.03
C ASP A 35 29.16 -131.55 -100.23
N ASP A 36 28.11 -132.22 -100.70
CA ASP A 36 26.79 -131.64 -100.97
C ASP A 36 26.16 -130.99 -99.72
N SER A 37 26.48 -131.48 -98.52
CA SER A 37 25.99 -130.90 -97.27
C SER A 37 26.53 -129.49 -96.97
N GLN A 38 27.63 -129.10 -97.60
CA GLN A 38 28.20 -127.75 -97.47
C GLN A 38 27.72 -126.80 -98.57
N SER A 39 26.93 -127.31 -99.52
CA SER A 39 26.39 -126.49 -100.61
C SER A 39 25.28 -125.54 -100.13
N PHE A 40 25.05 -124.55 -100.98
CA PHE A 40 23.92 -123.63 -100.93
C PHE A 40 22.87 -124.06 -101.96
N GLU A 41 21.61 -124.09 -101.56
CA GLU A 41 20.50 -124.41 -102.46
C GLU A 41 19.52 -123.25 -102.53
N VAL A 42 19.11 -122.90 -103.75
CA VAL A 42 18.01 -121.98 -104.01
C VAL A 42 16.76 -122.80 -104.29
N ILE A 43 15.72 -122.61 -103.48
CA ILE A 43 14.47 -123.34 -103.57
C ILE A 43 13.35 -122.35 -103.92
N PRO A 44 12.76 -122.44 -105.12
CA PRO A 44 11.55 -121.70 -105.45
C PRO A 44 10.37 -122.29 -104.67
N LEU A 45 9.78 -121.50 -103.77
CA LEU A 45 8.60 -121.89 -103.03
C LEU A 45 7.35 -121.60 -103.86
N THR A 46 6.54 -122.62 -104.10
CA THR A 46 5.19 -122.50 -104.70
C THR A 46 4.09 -122.68 -103.64
N GLY A 47 4.46 -123.02 -102.41
CA GLY A 47 3.58 -123.25 -101.26
C GLY A 47 4.36 -123.77 -100.05
N ASN A 48 3.68 -124.50 -99.16
CA ASN A 48 4.34 -125.18 -98.04
C ASN A 48 5.31 -126.25 -98.57
N LEU A 49 6.49 -126.34 -97.96
CA LEU A 49 7.56 -127.24 -98.38
C LEU A 49 8.09 -128.04 -97.19
N SER A 50 8.08 -129.36 -97.31
CA SER A 50 8.85 -130.23 -96.42
C SER A 50 10.20 -130.52 -97.05
N LEU A 51 11.28 -130.13 -96.38
CA LEU A 51 12.63 -130.39 -96.91
C LEU A 51 12.89 -131.89 -96.94
N SER A 52 13.37 -132.40 -98.09
CA SER A 52 13.78 -133.79 -98.22
C SER A 52 14.85 -134.15 -97.19
N ASN A 53 14.67 -135.28 -96.49
CA ASN A 53 15.59 -135.82 -95.50
C ASN A 53 16.06 -137.26 -95.79
N THR A 54 15.74 -137.78 -96.99
CA THR A 54 16.06 -139.15 -97.39
C THR A 54 17.56 -139.40 -97.29
N MET A 55 17.94 -140.52 -96.68
CA MET A 55 19.34 -140.88 -96.44
C MET A 55 19.99 -141.50 -97.68
N ASN A 56 21.31 -141.36 -97.79
CA ASN A 56 22.13 -141.92 -98.87
C ASN A 56 21.84 -141.37 -100.29
N GLN A 57 21.24 -140.18 -100.38
CA GLN A 57 21.04 -139.39 -101.60
C GLN A 57 21.14 -137.88 -101.27
N PRO A 58 21.34 -136.99 -102.25
CA PRO A 58 21.29 -135.55 -102.02
C PRO A 58 19.98 -135.15 -101.33
N ASN A 59 20.07 -134.35 -100.26
CA ASN A 59 18.87 -133.92 -99.54
C ASN A 59 18.96 -132.47 -99.04
N GLN A 60 17.86 -131.75 -99.21
CA GLN A 60 17.77 -130.30 -98.94
C GLN A 60 17.97 -129.99 -97.46
N ALA A 61 17.59 -130.93 -96.59
CA ALA A 61 17.76 -130.81 -95.16
C ALA A 61 19.22 -130.69 -94.69
N ARG A 62 20.17 -131.21 -95.48
CA ARG A 62 21.59 -131.23 -95.14
C ARG A 62 22.38 -130.06 -95.70
N LYS A 63 21.79 -129.19 -96.52
CA LYS A 63 22.45 -127.99 -97.02
C LYS A 63 22.86 -127.06 -95.88
N ALA A 64 24.03 -126.43 -96.00
CA ALA A 64 24.53 -125.46 -95.02
C ALA A 64 23.75 -124.14 -95.10
N ALA A 65 23.30 -123.80 -96.31
CA ALA A 65 22.55 -122.59 -96.58
C ALA A 65 21.38 -122.85 -97.54
N LEU A 66 20.24 -122.23 -97.24
CA LEU A 66 19.03 -122.31 -98.05
C LEU A 66 18.56 -120.90 -98.38
N ALA A 67 18.36 -120.60 -99.66
CA ALA A 67 17.62 -119.42 -100.07
C ALA A 67 16.28 -119.83 -100.62
N PHE A 68 15.23 -119.24 -100.10
CA PHE A 68 13.88 -119.44 -100.59
C PHE A 68 13.51 -118.25 -101.47
N THR A 69 13.14 -118.54 -102.71
CA THR A 69 12.65 -117.52 -103.66
C THR A 69 11.15 -117.68 -103.88
N ASP A 70 10.51 -116.61 -104.35
CA ASP A 70 9.11 -116.68 -104.75
C ASP A 70 8.97 -117.46 -106.06
N GLY A 71 8.36 -118.65 -105.99
CA GLY A 71 8.02 -119.47 -107.15
C GLY A 71 6.58 -119.28 -107.63
N GLY A 72 5.84 -118.30 -107.09
CA GLY A 72 4.41 -118.09 -107.34
C GLY A 72 3.53 -118.25 -106.09
N LEU A 73 4.02 -117.81 -104.93
CA LEU A 73 3.30 -117.89 -103.65
C LEU A 73 2.05 -117.02 -103.63
N THR A 74 0.95 -117.58 -103.11
CA THR A 74 -0.31 -116.86 -102.87
C THR A 74 -0.62 -116.62 -101.40
N SER A 75 0.19 -117.20 -100.50
CA SER A 75 0.06 -117.07 -99.04
C SER A 75 1.43 -117.27 -98.37
N ALA A 76 1.52 -116.95 -97.07
CA ALA A 76 2.74 -117.13 -96.29
C ALA A 76 3.11 -118.61 -96.19
N PRO A 77 4.27 -119.04 -96.74
CA PRO A 77 4.63 -120.44 -96.77
C PRO A 77 5.20 -120.90 -95.43
N THR A 78 4.94 -122.17 -95.11
CA THR A 78 5.61 -122.90 -94.05
C THR A 78 6.63 -123.86 -94.65
N VAL A 79 7.89 -123.72 -94.23
CA VAL A 79 8.95 -124.66 -94.53
C VAL A 79 9.15 -125.58 -93.33
N THR A 80 8.81 -126.85 -93.52
CA THR A 80 8.99 -127.90 -92.52
C THR A 80 10.41 -128.44 -92.60
N LEU A 81 11.20 -128.14 -91.59
CA LEU A 81 12.53 -128.69 -91.38
C LEU A 81 12.40 -130.08 -90.75
N PRO A 82 13.24 -131.06 -91.13
CA PRO A 82 13.29 -132.32 -90.41
C PRO A 82 13.83 -132.12 -88.99
N PRO A 83 13.41 -132.97 -88.03
CA PRO A 83 13.79 -132.88 -86.62
C PRO A 83 15.23 -133.33 -86.37
N VAL A 84 16.18 -132.61 -86.96
CA VAL A 84 17.62 -132.85 -86.86
C VAL A 84 18.31 -131.61 -86.30
N LYS A 85 19.25 -131.82 -85.37
CA LYS A 85 20.07 -130.76 -84.79
C LYS A 85 20.94 -130.12 -85.87
N ARG A 86 20.61 -128.90 -86.30
CA ARG A 86 21.35 -128.19 -87.35
C ARG A 86 21.17 -126.69 -87.26
N LEU A 87 22.28 -125.98 -87.47
CA LEU A 87 22.31 -124.56 -87.80
C LEU A 87 22.29 -124.41 -89.32
N ARG A 88 21.40 -123.56 -89.83
CA ARG A 88 21.34 -123.21 -91.26
C ARG A 88 21.38 -121.71 -91.42
N TYR A 89 22.11 -121.25 -92.42
CA TYR A 89 21.91 -119.90 -92.93
C TYR A 89 20.69 -119.91 -93.85
N VAL A 90 19.75 -119.01 -93.61
CA VAL A 90 18.53 -118.94 -94.42
C VAL A 90 18.27 -117.52 -94.90
N GLU A 91 17.95 -117.42 -96.18
CA GLU A 91 17.57 -116.18 -96.82
C GLU A 91 16.13 -116.29 -97.34
N ASN A 92 15.29 -115.34 -96.92
CA ASN A 92 14.01 -115.09 -97.57
C ASN A 92 14.25 -114.16 -98.76
N ARG A 93 14.67 -114.74 -99.89
CA ARG A 93 15.16 -114.02 -101.07
C ARG A 93 14.00 -113.69 -102.01
N GLY A 94 13.43 -112.50 -101.86
CA GLY A 94 12.46 -111.97 -102.82
C GLY A 94 11.04 -112.53 -102.71
N SER A 95 10.69 -113.21 -101.61
CA SER A 95 9.28 -113.44 -101.27
C SER A 95 8.63 -112.15 -100.79
N THR A 96 7.37 -111.96 -101.15
CA THR A 96 6.50 -110.91 -100.58
C THR A 96 6.01 -111.27 -99.17
N TYR A 97 6.11 -112.54 -98.79
CA TYR A 97 5.59 -113.07 -97.53
C TYR A 97 6.70 -113.46 -96.55
N ALA A 98 6.41 -113.35 -95.26
CA ALA A 98 7.26 -113.92 -94.23
C ALA A 98 7.23 -115.46 -94.34
N ILE A 99 8.40 -116.09 -94.20
CA ILE A 99 8.53 -117.54 -94.24
C ILE A 99 8.52 -118.06 -92.81
N THR A 100 7.68 -119.05 -92.55
CA THR A 100 7.63 -119.72 -91.25
C THR A 100 8.43 -121.02 -91.31
N PHE A 101 9.43 -121.17 -90.45
CA PHE A 101 10.21 -122.40 -90.30
C PHE A 101 9.71 -123.18 -89.10
N THR A 102 9.37 -124.46 -89.28
CA THR A 102 8.88 -125.33 -88.20
C THR A 102 9.44 -126.75 -88.30
N VAL A 103 9.40 -127.51 -87.21
CA VAL A 103 9.60 -128.98 -87.19
C VAL A 103 8.31 -129.74 -86.83
N GLY A 104 7.17 -129.06 -86.74
CA GLY A 104 5.86 -129.65 -86.46
C GLY A 104 5.11 -129.02 -85.28
N ASN A 105 5.80 -128.41 -84.31
CA ASN A 105 5.20 -127.79 -83.11
C ASN A 105 5.61 -126.32 -82.92
N ALA A 106 6.91 -126.04 -82.81
CA ALA A 106 7.43 -124.68 -82.66
C ALA A 106 7.82 -124.09 -84.02
N ALA A 107 7.63 -122.78 -84.18
CA ALA A 107 7.87 -122.08 -85.41
C ALA A 107 8.64 -120.77 -85.20
N GLY A 108 9.56 -120.46 -86.12
CA GLY A 108 10.24 -119.18 -86.18
C GLY A 108 9.97 -118.50 -87.53
N VAL A 109 9.77 -117.18 -87.51
CA VAL A 109 9.36 -116.41 -88.69
C VAL A 109 10.53 -115.59 -89.21
N LEU A 110 10.77 -115.64 -90.52
CA LEU A 110 11.71 -114.80 -91.22
C LEU A 110 10.95 -113.82 -92.13
N PRO A 111 10.94 -112.51 -91.84
CA PRO A 111 10.23 -111.53 -92.66
C PRO A 111 10.76 -111.46 -94.11
N PRO A 112 9.97 -110.90 -95.05
CA PRO A 112 10.40 -110.65 -96.44
C PRO A 112 11.76 -109.96 -96.53
N GLY A 113 12.64 -110.45 -97.41
CA GLY A 113 13.94 -109.81 -97.68
C GLY A 113 14.97 -109.88 -96.53
N ARG A 114 14.63 -110.52 -95.40
CA ARG A 114 15.54 -110.68 -94.26
C ARG A 114 16.43 -111.92 -94.45
N LYS A 115 17.57 -111.88 -93.76
CA LYS A 115 18.54 -112.97 -93.64
C LYS A 115 18.68 -113.33 -92.17
N ALA A 116 18.67 -114.62 -91.87
CA ALA A 116 18.78 -115.08 -90.49
C ALA A 116 19.57 -116.38 -90.38
N LEU A 117 20.07 -116.63 -89.19
CA LEU A 117 20.44 -117.98 -88.78
C LEU A 117 19.19 -118.68 -88.26
N VAL A 118 18.89 -119.84 -88.84
CA VAL A 118 17.78 -120.70 -88.43
C VAL A 118 18.37 -121.92 -87.74
N LEU A 119 18.17 -122.00 -86.43
CA LEU A 119 18.65 -123.10 -85.61
C LEU A 119 17.51 -124.07 -85.38
N CYS A 120 17.73 -125.33 -85.68
CA CYS A 120 16.85 -126.43 -85.33
C CYS A 120 17.55 -127.30 -84.29
N ASN A 121 16.98 -127.48 -83.11
CA ASN A 121 17.56 -128.29 -82.03
C ASN A 121 17.06 -129.76 -82.01
N GLY A 122 16.25 -130.14 -83.01
CA GLY A 122 15.57 -131.43 -83.10
C GLY A 122 14.09 -131.40 -82.68
N ALA A 123 13.64 -130.37 -81.96
CA ALA A 123 12.25 -130.20 -81.51
C ALA A 123 11.71 -128.77 -81.71
N ASP A 124 12.59 -127.76 -81.73
CA ASP A 124 12.27 -126.35 -81.87
C ASP A 124 13.11 -125.68 -82.96
N VAL A 125 12.56 -124.58 -83.47
CA VAL A 125 13.22 -123.68 -84.41
C VAL A 125 13.36 -122.29 -83.79
N SER A 126 14.57 -121.74 -83.80
CA SER A 126 14.82 -120.32 -83.49
C SER A 126 15.40 -119.59 -84.70
N VAL A 127 14.95 -118.34 -84.87
CA VAL A 127 15.38 -117.46 -85.97
C VAL A 127 16.05 -116.24 -85.35
N VAL A 128 17.32 -116.02 -85.68
CA VAL A 128 18.08 -114.86 -85.23
C VAL A 128 18.12 -113.83 -86.36
N ASP A 129 17.33 -112.76 -86.21
CA ASP A 129 17.23 -111.64 -87.15
C ASP A 129 17.96 -110.39 -86.62
N TRP A 130 19.07 -110.05 -87.26
CA TRP A 130 19.97 -108.96 -86.87
C TRP A 130 19.36 -107.56 -86.99
N VAL A 131 18.30 -107.38 -87.78
CA VAL A 131 17.69 -106.06 -88.02
C VAL A 131 16.71 -105.66 -86.92
N ALA A 132 16.00 -106.64 -86.33
CA ALA A 132 14.95 -106.39 -85.34
C ALA A 132 15.48 -105.73 -84.04
N ASP A 133 16.67 -106.14 -83.57
CA ASP A 133 17.27 -105.57 -82.36
C ASP A 133 17.71 -104.11 -82.53
N THR A 134 18.09 -103.71 -83.74
CA THR A 134 18.50 -102.32 -84.02
C THR A 134 17.30 -101.36 -84.00
N ASP A 135 16.13 -101.81 -84.43
CA ASP A 135 14.91 -100.99 -84.45
C ASP A 135 14.39 -100.70 -83.03
N ASN A 136 14.49 -101.66 -82.10
CA ASN A 136 14.06 -101.49 -80.71
C ASN A 136 14.86 -100.39 -79.96
N ALA A 137 16.18 -100.32 -80.18
CA ALA A 137 17.03 -99.29 -79.56
C ALA A 137 16.70 -97.86 -80.05
N ARG A 138 16.35 -97.71 -81.33
CA ARG A 138 15.96 -96.41 -81.91
C ARG A 138 14.66 -95.87 -81.32
N ILE A 139 13.69 -96.75 -81.09
CA ILE A 139 12.39 -96.38 -80.49
C ILE A 139 12.58 -95.84 -79.06
N ALA A 140 13.41 -96.49 -78.24
CA ALA A 140 13.70 -96.04 -76.88
C ALA A 140 14.42 -94.67 -76.85
N ALA A 141 15.39 -94.46 -77.74
CA ALA A 141 16.10 -93.18 -77.85
C ALA A 141 15.18 -92.03 -78.33
N GLN A 142 14.23 -92.32 -79.22
CA GLN A 142 13.23 -91.33 -79.65
C GLN A 142 12.34 -90.90 -78.47
N ALA A 143 11.81 -91.86 -77.70
CA ALA A 143 10.95 -91.57 -76.56
C ALA A 143 11.63 -90.69 -75.49
N ALA A 144 12.92 -90.92 -75.22
CA ALA A 144 13.69 -90.09 -74.28
C ALA A 144 13.90 -88.66 -74.79
N ARG A 145 14.16 -88.48 -76.10
CA ARG A 145 14.29 -87.15 -76.70
C ARG A 145 12.98 -86.36 -76.64
N ASP A 146 11.85 -87.01 -76.93
CA ASP A 146 10.54 -86.37 -76.92
C ASP A 146 10.15 -85.93 -75.49
N LEU A 147 10.48 -86.74 -74.48
CA LEU A 147 10.27 -86.37 -73.08
C LEU A 147 11.12 -85.16 -72.66
N ALA A 148 12.41 -85.12 -73.03
CA ALA A 148 13.29 -84.00 -72.72
C ALA A 148 12.86 -82.69 -73.42
N GLN A 149 12.41 -82.77 -74.68
CA GLN A 149 11.86 -81.62 -75.41
C GLN A 149 10.56 -81.12 -74.76
N SER A 150 9.70 -82.03 -74.33
CA SER A 150 8.48 -81.71 -73.58
C SER A 150 8.84 -80.95 -72.29
N TRP A 151 9.72 -81.50 -71.46
CA TRP A 151 10.14 -80.88 -70.19
C TRP A 151 10.74 -79.49 -70.37
N ALA A 152 11.54 -79.25 -71.41
CA ALA A 152 12.14 -77.94 -71.66
C ALA A 152 11.13 -76.84 -72.03
N SER A 153 9.94 -77.22 -72.53
CA SER A 153 8.97 -76.28 -73.11
C SER A 153 7.79 -75.97 -72.18
N LEU A 154 7.48 -76.87 -71.26
CA LEU A 154 6.33 -76.80 -70.37
C LEU A 154 6.49 -75.74 -69.28
N THR A 155 5.36 -75.17 -68.88
CA THR A 155 5.17 -74.29 -67.73
C THR A 155 3.84 -74.63 -67.08
N GLY A 156 3.70 -74.38 -65.78
CA GLY A 156 2.45 -74.58 -65.04
C GLY A 156 2.16 -76.03 -64.59
N VAL A 157 3.01 -76.99 -64.94
CA VAL A 157 2.87 -78.41 -64.57
C VAL A 157 4.20 -78.97 -64.07
N GLN A 158 4.13 -79.94 -63.17
CA GLN A 158 5.28 -80.72 -62.73
C GLN A 158 5.73 -81.66 -63.86
N VAL A 159 7.04 -81.72 -64.10
CA VAL A 159 7.61 -82.53 -65.18
C VAL A 159 8.17 -83.85 -64.66
N ALA A 160 8.55 -83.93 -63.38
CA ALA A 160 9.00 -85.15 -62.73
C ALA A 160 8.74 -85.12 -61.23
N GLY A 161 7.84 -85.98 -60.73
CA GLY A 161 7.50 -86.00 -59.31
C GLY A 161 7.06 -84.61 -58.82
N THR A 162 7.84 -84.00 -57.94
CA THR A 162 7.59 -82.65 -57.42
C THR A 162 8.24 -81.52 -58.23
N ASP A 163 9.13 -81.84 -59.16
CA ASP A 163 9.99 -80.88 -59.85
C ASP A 163 9.30 -80.27 -61.07
N TYR A 164 9.56 -78.98 -61.26
CA TYR A 164 9.10 -78.20 -62.41
C TYR A 164 10.21 -78.03 -63.44
N SER A 165 9.85 -77.66 -64.67
CA SER A 165 10.82 -77.43 -65.74
C SER A 165 11.75 -76.24 -65.44
N ALA A 166 12.93 -76.23 -66.08
CA ALA A 166 13.81 -75.06 -66.06
C ALA A 166 13.12 -73.79 -66.60
N LYS A 167 12.21 -73.95 -67.57
CA LYS A 167 11.43 -72.82 -68.12
C LYS A 167 10.43 -72.28 -67.09
N GLU A 168 9.83 -73.13 -66.28
CA GLU A 168 8.98 -72.72 -65.16
C GLU A 168 9.77 -71.90 -64.13
N TYR A 169 10.96 -72.36 -63.72
CA TYR A 169 11.82 -71.59 -62.80
C TYR A 169 12.40 -70.32 -63.43
N ALA A 170 12.53 -70.25 -64.76
CA ALA A 170 12.99 -69.03 -65.42
C ALA A 170 11.89 -67.97 -65.53
N VAL A 171 10.70 -68.34 -66.03
CA VAL A 171 9.67 -67.39 -66.44
C VAL A 171 8.24 -67.72 -65.98
N GLY A 172 8.03 -68.87 -65.35
CA GLY A 172 6.73 -69.36 -64.91
C GLY A 172 6.20 -68.69 -63.64
N THR A 173 5.10 -69.21 -63.09
CA THR A 173 4.33 -68.62 -61.98
C THR A 173 3.87 -69.61 -60.92
N THR A 174 4.03 -70.90 -61.17
CA THR A 174 3.46 -72.01 -60.39
C THR A 174 4.50 -72.68 -59.49
N ALA A 175 5.79 -72.61 -59.84
CA ALA A 175 6.85 -73.12 -58.97
C ALA A 175 6.79 -72.47 -57.57
N PRO A 176 6.72 -73.26 -56.47
CA PRO A 176 6.55 -72.72 -55.11
C PRO A 176 7.62 -71.72 -54.66
N ALA A 177 8.88 -71.93 -55.07
CA ALA A 177 9.99 -71.01 -54.77
C ALA A 177 10.00 -69.74 -55.64
N GLY A 178 9.02 -69.60 -56.56
CA GLY A 178 8.97 -68.54 -57.55
C GLY A 178 9.95 -68.70 -58.71
N SER A 179 9.71 -67.95 -59.79
CA SER A 179 10.59 -67.90 -60.96
C SER A 179 11.56 -66.73 -60.89
N ALA A 180 12.68 -66.79 -61.61
CA ALA A 180 13.65 -65.71 -61.73
C ALA A 180 13.00 -64.41 -62.26
N LYS A 181 12.11 -64.52 -63.25
CA LYS A 181 11.30 -63.38 -63.72
C LYS A 181 10.42 -62.83 -62.61
N GLY A 182 9.81 -63.70 -61.80
CA GLY A 182 9.05 -63.33 -60.61
C GLY A 182 9.88 -62.51 -59.63
N TRP A 183 11.03 -63.04 -59.18
CA TRP A 183 11.96 -62.38 -58.27
C TRP A 183 12.51 -61.04 -58.78
N ALA A 184 12.67 -60.89 -60.10
CA ALA A 184 13.12 -59.64 -60.69
C ALA A 184 12.00 -58.60 -60.81
N THR A 185 10.79 -59.00 -61.24
CA THR A 185 9.81 -58.07 -61.81
C THR A 185 8.41 -58.09 -61.21
N LYS A 186 8.07 -59.07 -60.36
CA LYS A 186 6.74 -59.16 -59.74
C LYS A 186 6.47 -57.94 -58.87
N THR A 187 5.22 -57.50 -58.82
CA THR A 187 4.80 -56.37 -57.99
C THR A 187 3.45 -56.65 -57.34
N GLY A 188 3.18 -56.01 -56.20
CA GLY A 188 1.90 -56.10 -55.49
C GLY A 188 1.69 -57.33 -54.59
N SER A 189 2.57 -58.33 -54.66
CA SER A 189 2.54 -59.51 -53.77
C SER A 189 3.92 -60.16 -53.64
N THR A 190 4.07 -61.04 -52.66
CA THR A 190 5.28 -61.84 -52.44
C THR A 190 5.48 -62.86 -53.58
N VAL A 191 6.73 -63.20 -53.87
CA VAL A 191 7.12 -64.09 -54.98
C VAL A 191 6.89 -65.54 -54.60
N ASP A 192 7.27 -65.93 -53.38
CA ASP A 192 7.25 -67.28 -52.81
C ASP A 192 6.28 -67.41 -51.61
N GLY A 193 5.45 -66.38 -51.38
CA GLY A 193 4.59 -66.29 -50.20
C GLY A 193 5.21 -65.54 -49.03
N ALA A 194 6.52 -65.32 -49.00
CA ALA A 194 7.23 -64.66 -47.90
C ALA A 194 7.88 -63.32 -48.29
N GLU A 195 8.56 -63.26 -49.43
CA GLU A 195 9.41 -62.10 -49.79
C GLU A 195 8.98 -61.45 -51.12
N TYR A 196 9.23 -60.15 -51.25
CA TYR A 196 8.88 -59.36 -52.43
C TYR A 196 10.02 -59.33 -53.45
N ALA A 197 9.68 -59.10 -54.72
CA ALA A 197 10.65 -58.99 -55.81
C ALA A 197 11.50 -57.70 -55.72
N ALA A 198 12.65 -57.70 -56.39
CA ALA A 198 13.55 -56.55 -56.44
C ALA A 198 12.87 -55.27 -56.98
N LYS A 199 12.02 -55.39 -58.01
CA LYS A 199 11.27 -54.24 -58.55
C LYS A 199 10.29 -53.63 -57.54
N GLU A 200 9.70 -54.47 -56.68
CA GLU A 200 8.80 -54.04 -55.62
C GLU A 200 9.57 -53.26 -54.54
N TYR A 201 10.73 -53.74 -54.09
CA TYR A 201 11.60 -53.01 -53.16
C TYR A 201 12.14 -51.70 -53.74
N ALA A 202 12.46 -51.67 -55.03
CA ALA A 202 12.97 -50.46 -55.67
C ALA A 202 11.88 -49.39 -55.87
N SER A 203 10.68 -49.78 -56.30
CA SER A 203 9.69 -48.84 -56.85
C SER A 203 8.23 -49.12 -56.54
N GLY A 204 7.93 -50.23 -55.86
CA GLY A 204 6.57 -50.68 -55.53
C GLY A 204 5.93 -49.99 -54.33
N SER A 205 4.82 -50.55 -53.87
CA SER A 205 3.99 -50.00 -52.79
C SER A 205 3.43 -51.01 -51.78
N ALA A 206 3.58 -52.31 -52.04
CA ALA A 206 3.07 -53.41 -51.22
C ALA A 206 4.02 -53.82 -50.10
N VAL A 207 5.32 -53.53 -50.21
CA VAL A 207 6.29 -53.75 -49.12
C VAL A 207 5.88 -52.92 -47.90
N PRO A 208 5.56 -53.53 -46.74
CA PRO A 208 5.07 -52.79 -45.57
C PRO A 208 6.05 -51.75 -45.01
N SER A 209 7.36 -52.01 -45.12
CA SER A 209 8.42 -51.06 -44.73
C SER A 209 8.66 -49.96 -45.77
N GLY A 210 7.93 -49.95 -46.88
CA GLY A 210 8.07 -49.01 -47.98
C GLY A 210 9.20 -49.34 -48.97
N SER A 211 9.06 -48.87 -50.21
CA SER A 211 10.07 -49.02 -51.26
C SER A 211 11.09 -47.86 -51.27
N ALA A 212 12.25 -48.05 -51.90
CA ALA A 212 13.28 -47.01 -52.02
C ALA A 212 12.75 -45.71 -52.66
N ARG A 213 11.84 -45.83 -53.65
CA ARG A 213 11.13 -44.67 -54.22
C ARG A 213 10.26 -43.95 -53.19
N GLN A 214 9.56 -44.67 -52.31
CA GLN A 214 8.76 -44.04 -51.26
C GLN A 214 9.65 -43.37 -50.19
N TRP A 215 10.75 -44.01 -49.80
CA TRP A 215 11.77 -43.45 -48.89
C TRP A 215 12.44 -42.18 -49.40
N SER A 216 12.47 -41.95 -50.71
CA SER A 216 13.04 -40.74 -51.31
C SER A 216 12.01 -39.65 -51.58
N LEU A 217 10.78 -39.98 -52.00
CA LEU A 217 9.85 -38.99 -52.59
C LEU A 217 8.57 -38.72 -51.80
N ARG A 218 8.20 -39.56 -50.82
CA ARG A 218 6.93 -39.42 -50.08
C ARG A 218 6.91 -38.12 -49.28
N VAL A 219 5.80 -37.40 -49.29
CA VAL A 219 5.61 -36.16 -48.52
C VAL A 219 4.26 -36.25 -47.81
N GLY A 220 4.14 -35.60 -46.65
CA GLY A 220 2.90 -35.49 -45.88
C GLY A 220 2.56 -36.68 -44.98
N SER A 221 3.42 -37.70 -44.92
CA SER A 221 3.31 -38.82 -43.97
C SER A 221 4.63 -39.56 -43.82
N ALA A 222 4.77 -40.31 -42.72
CA ALA A 222 5.89 -41.22 -42.50
C ALA A 222 5.91 -42.31 -43.60
N VAL A 223 7.12 -42.74 -43.96
CA VAL A 223 7.35 -43.85 -44.91
C VAL A 223 7.20 -45.19 -44.19
N SER A 224 7.62 -45.27 -42.93
CA SER A 224 7.43 -46.42 -42.05
C SER A 224 7.47 -45.96 -40.59
N GLY A 225 6.47 -46.32 -39.78
CA GLY A 225 6.42 -45.95 -38.37
C GLY A 225 6.58 -44.44 -38.15
N THR A 226 7.71 -44.04 -37.54
CA THR A 226 8.08 -42.64 -37.25
C THR A 226 9.08 -42.04 -38.24
N ASP A 227 9.53 -42.82 -39.22
CA ASP A 227 10.58 -42.40 -40.16
C ASP A 227 9.97 -41.73 -41.39
N TYR A 228 10.51 -40.56 -41.74
CA TYR A 228 10.05 -39.75 -42.86
C TYR A 228 11.03 -39.85 -44.04
N SER A 229 10.55 -39.51 -45.24
CA SER A 229 11.37 -39.54 -46.44
C SER A 229 12.42 -38.42 -46.43
N ALA A 230 13.48 -38.57 -47.21
CA ALA A 230 14.46 -37.50 -47.42
C ALA A 230 13.80 -36.21 -47.96
N ARG A 231 12.79 -36.33 -48.84
CA ARG A 231 12.06 -35.17 -49.36
C ARG A 231 11.17 -34.52 -48.30
N GLU A 232 10.59 -35.30 -47.40
CA GLU A 232 9.81 -34.76 -46.28
C GLU A 232 10.70 -34.00 -45.29
N HIS A 233 11.92 -34.47 -45.02
CA HIS A 233 12.92 -33.72 -44.26
C HIS A 233 13.41 -32.45 -44.98
N ALA A 234 13.44 -32.43 -46.31
CA ALA A 234 13.87 -31.27 -47.08
C ALA A 234 12.80 -30.18 -47.18
N VAL A 235 11.57 -30.56 -47.57
CA VAL A 235 10.50 -29.61 -47.97
C VAL A 235 9.16 -29.87 -47.30
N GLY A 236 9.04 -30.92 -46.49
CA GLY A 236 7.79 -31.33 -45.88
C GLY A 236 7.34 -30.46 -44.71
N THR A 237 6.23 -30.85 -44.09
CA THR A 237 5.63 -30.11 -42.97
C THR A 237 5.25 -30.99 -41.79
N THR A 238 5.37 -32.30 -41.92
CA THR A 238 4.89 -33.29 -40.94
C THR A 238 6.01 -33.83 -40.05
N VAL A 239 7.28 -33.61 -40.39
CA VAL A 239 8.42 -33.92 -39.52
C VAL A 239 8.28 -33.15 -38.21
N PRO A 240 8.20 -33.81 -37.04
CA PRO A 240 8.05 -33.12 -35.75
C PRO A 240 9.18 -32.14 -35.42
N ALA A 241 10.42 -32.46 -35.83
CA ALA A 241 11.59 -31.60 -35.69
C ALA A 241 11.66 -30.48 -36.75
N GLY A 242 10.68 -30.42 -37.66
CA GLY A 242 10.64 -29.49 -38.78
C GLY A 242 11.52 -29.91 -39.97
N SER A 243 11.14 -29.47 -41.17
CA SER A 243 11.93 -29.65 -42.39
C SER A 243 12.94 -28.52 -42.60
N ALA A 244 13.95 -28.76 -43.45
CA ALA A 244 14.93 -27.73 -43.81
C ALA A 244 14.27 -26.47 -44.40
N GLN A 245 13.22 -26.62 -45.22
CA GLN A 245 12.46 -25.49 -45.74
C GLN A 245 11.74 -24.72 -44.63
N GLN A 246 11.17 -25.40 -43.63
CA GLN A 246 10.55 -24.73 -42.48
C GLN A 246 11.59 -23.96 -41.67
N TRP A 247 12.74 -24.56 -41.38
CA TRP A 247 13.87 -23.90 -40.69
C TRP A 247 14.43 -22.68 -41.43
N ALA A 248 14.38 -22.70 -42.76
CA ALA A 248 14.84 -21.56 -43.56
C ALA A 248 13.80 -20.44 -43.66
N SER A 249 12.51 -20.76 -43.79
CA SER A 249 11.54 -19.80 -44.36
C SER A 249 10.20 -19.66 -43.62
N LYS A 250 9.89 -20.52 -42.64
CA LYS A 250 8.61 -20.48 -41.92
C LYS A 250 8.50 -19.21 -41.09
N THR A 251 7.37 -18.52 -41.16
CA THR A 251 7.12 -17.32 -40.34
C THR A 251 5.83 -17.43 -39.54
N GLY A 252 5.72 -16.67 -38.45
CA GLY A 252 4.51 -16.58 -37.63
C GLY A 252 4.23 -17.78 -36.71
N SER A 253 5.15 -18.73 -36.59
CA SER A 253 5.10 -19.82 -35.59
C SER A 253 6.44 -20.55 -35.48
N ALA A 254 6.68 -21.22 -34.36
CA ALA A 254 7.87 -22.05 -34.15
C ALA A 254 7.94 -23.19 -35.19
N VAL A 255 9.16 -23.55 -35.60
CA VAL A 255 9.44 -24.68 -36.48
C VAL A 255 9.38 -25.98 -35.68
N ALA A 256 10.04 -26.02 -34.53
CA ALA A 256 10.02 -27.14 -33.59
C ALA A 256 10.02 -26.61 -32.15
N SER A 257 9.07 -27.10 -31.33
CA SER A 257 8.90 -26.66 -29.94
C SER A 257 8.83 -25.14 -29.81
N SER A 258 9.90 -24.49 -29.35
CA SER A 258 10.03 -23.05 -29.12
C SER A 258 11.04 -22.35 -30.05
N GLU A 259 11.62 -23.07 -31.01
CA GLU A 259 12.62 -22.52 -31.92
C GLU A 259 11.99 -22.08 -33.25
N PHE A 260 12.42 -20.91 -33.73
CA PHE A 260 11.89 -20.27 -34.93
C PHE A 260 12.86 -20.39 -36.11
N SER A 261 12.36 -20.13 -37.31
CA SER A 261 13.18 -20.18 -38.53
C SER A 261 14.18 -19.02 -38.60
N ALA A 262 15.21 -19.18 -39.44
CA ALA A 262 16.15 -18.09 -39.73
C ALA A 262 15.44 -16.83 -40.28
N LYS A 263 14.40 -17.01 -41.09
CA LYS A 263 13.61 -15.89 -41.62
C LYS A 263 12.82 -15.17 -40.53
N GLU A 264 12.27 -15.89 -39.55
CA GLU A 264 11.57 -15.27 -38.41
C GLU A 264 12.56 -14.45 -37.56
N TYR A 265 13.75 -14.97 -37.25
CA TYR A 265 14.77 -14.21 -36.53
C TYR A 265 15.28 -12.97 -37.30
N ALA A 266 15.27 -13.01 -38.62
CA ALA A 266 15.70 -11.88 -39.44
C ALA A 266 14.61 -10.80 -39.56
N VAL A 267 13.40 -11.18 -39.94
CA VAL A 267 12.35 -10.25 -40.40
C VAL A 267 10.96 -10.51 -39.82
N GLY A 268 10.81 -11.50 -38.95
CA GLY A 268 9.55 -11.90 -38.34
C GLY A 268 8.92 -10.81 -37.48
N ASP A 269 7.59 -10.86 -37.41
CA ASP A 269 6.77 -9.97 -36.58
C ASP A 269 6.32 -10.66 -35.28
N LEU A 270 6.41 -11.99 -35.19
CA LEU A 270 6.18 -12.70 -33.93
C LEU A 270 7.48 -12.66 -33.14
N THR A 271 7.40 -12.20 -31.89
CA THR A 271 8.56 -12.21 -30.98
C THR A 271 8.99 -13.65 -30.75
N ALA A 272 9.89 -14.16 -31.60
CA ALA A 272 10.79 -15.23 -31.21
C ALA A 272 11.32 -14.87 -29.82
N THR A 273 11.42 -15.81 -28.89
CA THR A 273 11.95 -15.52 -27.54
C THR A 273 13.32 -14.83 -27.69
N GLY A 274 13.38 -13.50 -27.51
CA GLY A 274 14.55 -12.65 -27.81
C GLY A 274 14.41 -11.58 -28.93
N GLY A 275 13.29 -11.52 -29.65
CA GLY A 275 13.00 -10.51 -30.70
C GLY A 275 13.69 -10.76 -32.05
N SER A 276 13.12 -10.24 -33.14
CA SER A 276 13.73 -10.32 -34.49
C SER A 276 14.69 -9.16 -34.76
N SER A 277 15.63 -9.35 -35.69
CA SER A 277 16.61 -8.30 -36.06
C SER A 277 15.92 -7.03 -36.59
N LYS A 278 14.84 -7.18 -37.36
CA LYS A 278 13.98 -6.08 -37.79
C LYS A 278 13.35 -5.35 -36.60
N ALA A 279 12.84 -6.08 -35.61
CA ALA A 279 12.26 -5.48 -34.41
C ALA A 279 13.31 -4.70 -33.60
N TRP A 280 14.51 -5.26 -33.40
CA TRP A 280 15.64 -4.58 -32.75
C TRP A 280 16.06 -3.29 -33.45
N ALA A 281 15.95 -3.22 -34.77
CA ALA A 281 16.26 -2.03 -35.53
C ALA A 281 15.13 -0.98 -35.50
N MET A 282 13.88 -1.40 -35.67
CA MET A 282 12.80 -0.52 -36.11
C MET A 282 11.60 -0.42 -35.18
N ASP A 283 11.45 -1.35 -34.23
CA ASP A 283 10.27 -1.34 -33.37
C ASP A 283 10.30 -0.12 -32.44
N ALA A 284 9.14 0.41 -32.06
CA ALA A 284 9.08 1.56 -31.14
C ALA A 284 9.06 1.12 -29.66
N VAL A 285 8.91 -0.18 -29.42
CA VAL A 285 8.84 -0.80 -28.09
C VAL A 285 9.99 -1.80 -27.89
N SER A 286 9.96 -2.53 -26.77
CA SER A 286 10.91 -3.60 -26.46
C SER A 286 10.68 -4.82 -27.36
N PRO A 287 11.65 -5.19 -28.22
CA PRO A 287 11.51 -6.31 -29.17
C PRO A 287 11.38 -7.69 -28.51
N ASP A 288 11.86 -7.83 -27.27
CA ASP A 288 11.86 -9.09 -26.51
C ASP A 288 10.94 -9.05 -25.28
N GLY A 289 10.19 -7.95 -25.10
CA GLY A 289 9.33 -7.73 -23.94
C GLY A 289 10.08 -7.47 -22.63
N THR A 290 11.41 -7.34 -22.67
CA THR A 290 12.24 -6.96 -21.50
C THR A 290 12.45 -5.44 -21.45
N SER A 291 13.40 -4.96 -20.65
CA SER A 291 13.77 -3.54 -20.58
C SER A 291 14.63 -3.05 -21.75
N ASN A 292 15.14 -3.96 -22.59
CA ASN A 292 16.03 -3.58 -23.68
C ASN A 292 15.25 -2.88 -24.81
N LYS A 293 15.75 -1.72 -25.24
CA LYS A 293 15.12 -0.89 -26.26
C LYS A 293 15.71 -1.16 -27.64
N SER A 294 14.88 -1.00 -28.66
CA SER A 294 15.33 -0.98 -30.06
C SER A 294 16.20 0.25 -30.35
N ALA A 295 16.94 0.21 -31.46
CA ALA A 295 17.72 1.35 -31.95
C ALA A 295 16.85 2.60 -32.20
N LYS A 296 15.65 2.43 -32.76
CA LYS A 296 14.70 3.52 -33.00
C LYS A 296 14.19 4.16 -31.70
N SER A 297 13.95 3.34 -30.67
CA SER A 297 13.53 3.83 -29.36
C SER A 297 14.64 4.66 -28.70
N TYR A 298 15.89 4.18 -28.72
CA TYR A 298 17.04 4.96 -28.24
C TYR A 298 17.23 6.29 -28.99
N ALA A 299 17.07 6.30 -30.31
CA ALA A 299 17.15 7.53 -31.09
C ALA A 299 16.06 8.55 -30.68
N SER A 300 14.86 8.08 -30.36
CA SER A 300 13.74 8.93 -29.91
C SER A 300 13.97 9.51 -28.51
N ASP A 301 14.50 8.68 -27.59
CA ASP A 301 14.87 9.13 -26.24
C ASP A 301 15.99 10.18 -26.30
N ALA A 302 16.97 9.99 -27.19
CA ALA A 302 18.04 10.96 -27.44
C ALA A 302 17.52 12.29 -28.01
N ALA A 303 16.59 12.24 -28.97
CA ALA A 303 15.95 13.44 -29.52
C ALA A 303 15.14 14.21 -28.46
N SER A 304 14.42 13.48 -27.60
CA SER A 304 13.70 14.06 -26.46
C SER A 304 14.67 14.73 -25.49
N SER A 305 15.78 14.05 -25.15
CA SER A 305 16.83 14.60 -24.28
C SER A 305 17.44 15.87 -24.85
N ALA A 306 17.68 15.92 -26.18
CA ALA A 306 18.17 17.12 -26.85
C ALA A 306 17.18 18.29 -26.74
N THR A 307 15.88 18.03 -26.90
CA THR A 307 14.82 19.03 -26.74
C THR A 307 14.77 19.57 -25.31
N SER A 308 14.82 18.69 -24.31
CA SER A 308 14.89 19.09 -22.89
C SER A 308 16.12 19.95 -22.60
N SER A 309 17.28 19.60 -23.18
CA SER A 309 18.50 20.39 -23.04
C SER A 309 18.37 21.79 -23.66
N ALA A 310 17.79 21.90 -24.85
CA ALA A 310 17.52 23.19 -25.51
C ALA A 310 16.54 24.07 -24.71
N ASN A 311 15.51 23.46 -24.10
CA ASN A 311 14.58 24.17 -23.22
C ASN A 311 15.29 24.69 -21.96
N SER A 312 16.13 23.86 -21.34
CA SER A 312 16.93 24.29 -20.18
C SER A 312 17.86 25.45 -20.51
N ALA A 313 18.49 25.45 -21.69
CA ALA A 313 19.33 26.55 -22.16
C ALA A 313 18.50 27.84 -22.34
N SER A 314 17.30 27.74 -22.92
CA SER A 314 16.39 28.88 -23.09
C SER A 314 15.95 29.46 -21.75
N SER A 315 15.56 28.61 -20.80
CA SER A 315 15.20 29.02 -19.44
C SER A 315 16.37 29.70 -18.72
N ALA A 316 17.59 29.18 -18.86
CA ALA A 316 18.78 29.81 -18.30
C ALA A 316 19.05 31.21 -18.90
N SER A 317 18.89 31.37 -20.22
CA SER A 317 19.01 32.69 -20.87
C SER A 317 17.94 33.67 -20.38
N ALA A 318 16.71 33.21 -20.19
CA ALA A 318 15.63 34.04 -19.66
C ALA A 318 15.89 34.44 -18.20
N SER A 319 16.36 33.51 -17.36
CA SER A 319 16.76 33.82 -15.97
C SER A 319 17.93 34.81 -15.92
N ALA A 320 18.91 34.69 -16.81
CA ALA A 320 20.02 35.64 -16.90
C ALA A 320 19.53 37.05 -17.27
N SER A 321 18.59 37.15 -18.22
CA SER A 321 17.99 38.44 -18.62
C SER A 321 17.20 39.04 -17.45
N ALA A 322 16.34 38.26 -16.79
CA ALA A 322 15.56 38.73 -15.64
C ALA A 322 16.43 39.17 -14.45
N ALA A 323 17.58 38.51 -14.23
CA ALA A 323 18.54 38.92 -13.21
C ALA A 323 19.24 40.24 -13.58
N ALA A 324 19.58 40.43 -14.86
CA ALA A 324 20.11 41.69 -15.34
C ALA A 324 19.09 42.83 -15.18
N ASP A 325 17.84 42.63 -15.59
CA ASP A 325 16.75 43.60 -15.43
C ASP A 325 16.49 43.94 -13.94
N SER A 326 16.60 42.95 -13.06
CA SER A 326 16.43 43.17 -11.61
C SER A 326 17.58 43.98 -11.02
N TYR A 327 18.79 43.78 -11.52
CA TYR A 327 19.96 44.56 -11.11
C TYR A 327 19.87 46.00 -11.63
N ASP A 328 19.50 46.17 -12.89
CA ASP A 328 19.24 47.46 -13.55
C ASP A 328 18.21 48.29 -12.77
N ALA A 329 17.04 47.69 -12.48
CA ALA A 329 15.99 48.35 -11.69
C ALA A 329 16.40 48.68 -10.24
N PHE A 330 17.34 47.92 -9.66
CA PHE A 330 17.91 48.25 -8.35
C PHE A 330 18.92 49.39 -8.46
N ASP A 331 19.79 49.36 -9.46
CA ASP A 331 20.81 50.37 -9.71
C ASP A 331 20.19 51.76 -9.99
N ASP A 332 19.06 51.80 -10.72
CA ASP A 332 18.23 53.00 -10.93
C ASP A 332 17.66 53.60 -9.64
N ARG A 333 17.36 52.75 -8.65
CA ARG A 333 16.80 53.16 -7.36
C ARG A 333 17.87 53.44 -6.31
N TYR A 334 19.04 52.81 -6.42
CA TYR A 334 20.15 53.00 -5.51
C TYR A 334 21.43 53.33 -6.27
N LEU A 335 21.68 54.63 -6.39
CA LEU A 335 22.77 55.19 -7.20
C LEU A 335 24.17 55.02 -6.55
N GLY A 336 24.23 54.38 -5.38
CA GLY A 336 25.45 54.22 -4.61
C GLY A 336 25.96 55.51 -3.95
N SER A 337 27.28 55.62 -3.84
CA SER A 337 27.96 56.76 -3.21
C SER A 337 28.35 57.82 -4.24
N LYS A 338 27.91 59.07 -4.06
CA LYS A 338 28.27 60.21 -4.91
C LYS A 338 28.75 61.39 -4.06
N ALA A 339 29.62 62.22 -4.61
CA ALA A 339 30.15 63.41 -3.91
C ALA A 339 29.20 64.61 -3.94
N ALA A 340 28.20 64.62 -4.84
CA ALA A 340 27.21 65.67 -5.00
C ALA A 340 25.87 65.07 -5.45
N ASN A 341 24.80 65.86 -5.42
CA ASN A 341 23.48 65.47 -5.90
C ASN A 341 23.55 65.09 -7.39
N PRO A 342 23.32 63.82 -7.77
CA PRO A 342 23.24 63.43 -9.17
C PRO A 342 21.97 64.02 -9.82
N THR A 343 21.99 64.16 -11.14
CA THR A 343 20.85 64.68 -11.94
C THR A 343 20.25 63.62 -12.86
N THR A 344 20.98 62.54 -13.09
CA THR A 344 20.57 61.33 -13.81
C THR A 344 20.92 60.11 -12.95
N ASP A 345 20.32 58.96 -13.25
CA ASP A 345 20.77 57.69 -12.66
C ASP A 345 22.14 57.25 -13.21
N ASN A 346 22.53 56.02 -12.89
CA ASN A 346 23.82 55.44 -13.26
C ASN A 346 23.93 55.07 -14.75
N ASP A 347 22.81 54.86 -15.44
CA ASP A 347 22.75 54.61 -16.89
C ASP A 347 22.52 55.88 -17.72
N GLY A 348 22.28 57.00 -17.03
CA GLY A 348 22.08 58.32 -17.65
C GLY A 348 20.63 58.67 -17.95
N ASN A 349 19.67 57.89 -17.45
CA ASN A 349 18.25 58.21 -17.53
C ASN A 349 17.82 59.18 -16.41
N ALA A 350 16.56 59.58 -16.42
CA ALA A 350 16.01 60.52 -15.44
C ALA A 350 15.76 59.83 -14.09
N LEU A 351 16.13 60.52 -12.99
CA LEU A 351 15.98 60.01 -11.62
C LEU A 351 14.53 59.61 -11.29
N LEU A 352 14.37 58.37 -10.81
CA LEU A 352 13.09 57.89 -10.27
C LEU A 352 12.77 58.55 -8.92
N VAL A 353 11.50 58.91 -8.70
CA VAL A 353 11.04 59.37 -7.38
C VAL A 353 11.26 58.24 -6.36
N GLY A 354 11.92 58.57 -5.26
CA GLY A 354 12.36 57.60 -4.25
C GLY A 354 13.74 57.01 -4.51
N ALA A 355 14.44 57.40 -5.59
CA ALA A 355 15.84 57.04 -5.79
C ALA A 355 16.67 57.50 -4.58
N LEU A 356 17.66 56.71 -4.22
CA LEU A 356 18.50 56.85 -3.04
C LEU A 356 19.95 56.94 -3.46
N TYR A 357 20.73 57.78 -2.78
CA TYR A 357 22.18 57.74 -2.88
C TYR A 357 22.80 58.14 -1.54
N PHE A 358 24.05 57.73 -1.33
CA PHE A 358 24.84 58.16 -0.20
C PHE A 358 25.70 59.37 -0.62
N ASN A 359 25.51 60.51 0.03
CA ASN A 359 26.36 61.67 -0.19
C ASN A 359 27.65 61.54 0.64
N ALA A 360 28.76 61.24 -0.02
CA ALA A 360 30.05 61.04 0.63
C ALA A 360 30.65 62.33 1.21
N ALA A 361 30.29 63.51 0.68
CA ALA A 361 30.80 64.79 1.17
C ALA A 361 30.11 65.23 2.47
N SER A 362 28.81 64.96 2.58
CA SER A 362 27.99 65.28 3.77
C SER A 362 27.78 64.09 4.71
N ASN A 363 28.26 62.90 4.34
CA ASN A 363 28.15 61.65 5.10
C ASN A 363 26.70 61.30 5.49
N GLU A 364 25.76 61.48 4.55
CA GLU A 364 24.32 61.25 4.76
C GLU A 364 23.66 60.54 3.57
N MET A 365 22.59 59.80 3.85
CA MET A 365 21.70 59.29 2.79
C MET A 365 20.81 60.43 2.28
N ARG A 366 20.53 60.43 0.98
CA ARG A 366 19.54 61.32 0.37
C ARG A 366 18.56 60.55 -0.48
N VAL A 367 17.33 61.05 -0.56
CA VAL A 367 16.22 60.53 -1.37
C VAL A 367 15.73 61.60 -2.35
N TRP A 368 15.43 61.21 -3.59
CA TRP A 368 14.87 62.09 -4.61
C TRP A 368 13.36 62.16 -4.47
N ASN A 369 12.79 63.36 -4.35
CA ASN A 369 11.33 63.53 -4.21
C ASN A 369 10.61 63.87 -5.54
N GLY A 370 11.34 63.87 -6.67
CA GLY A 370 10.83 64.29 -7.97
C GLY A 370 11.22 65.71 -8.39
N ALA A 371 11.74 66.52 -7.46
CA ALA A 371 12.19 67.89 -7.74
C ALA A 371 13.53 68.24 -7.08
N ALA A 372 13.82 67.68 -5.90
CA ALA A 372 15.04 67.91 -5.15
C ALA A 372 15.47 66.67 -4.36
N TRP A 373 16.76 66.61 -4.03
CA TRP A 373 17.31 65.65 -3.08
C TRP A 373 17.12 66.14 -1.65
N GLN A 374 16.56 65.29 -0.79
CA GLN A 374 16.31 65.57 0.61
C GLN A 374 16.90 64.49 1.53
N SER A 375 17.19 64.84 2.78
CA SER A 375 17.58 63.86 3.80
C SER A 375 16.33 63.13 4.31
N PRO A 376 16.33 61.78 4.40
CA PRO A 376 15.20 61.02 4.92
C PRO A 376 15.14 61.03 6.47
N VAL A 377 16.14 61.60 7.14
CA VAL A 377 16.18 61.70 8.60
C VAL A 377 15.39 62.95 9.05
N PRO A 378 14.48 62.86 10.04
CA PRO A 378 13.79 64.01 10.61
C PRO A 378 14.75 65.10 11.11
N ALA A 379 14.28 66.35 11.16
CA ALA A 379 15.11 67.44 11.65
C ALA A 379 15.47 67.23 13.13
N ALA A 380 16.66 67.66 13.55
CA ALA A 380 17.11 67.53 14.95
C ALA A 380 16.13 68.17 15.97
N ALA A 381 15.32 69.14 15.53
CA ALA A 381 14.28 69.79 16.33
C ALA A 381 13.11 68.87 16.72
N ASP A 382 12.92 67.75 16.01
CA ASP A 382 11.84 66.79 16.25
C ASP A 382 12.22 65.74 17.32
N TYR A 383 13.47 65.77 17.81
CA TYR A 383 13.96 64.90 18.89
C TYR A 383 14.05 65.66 20.22
N VAL A 384 13.78 64.97 21.35
CA VAL A 384 14.10 65.49 22.69
C VAL A 384 15.62 65.33 22.94
N PRO A 385 16.38 66.41 23.12
CA PRO A 385 17.83 66.29 23.36
C PRO A 385 18.09 65.69 24.74
N LYS A 386 18.79 64.56 24.79
CA LYS A 386 19.16 63.88 26.04
C LYS A 386 20.01 64.75 26.97
N THR A 387 20.65 65.80 26.44
CA THR A 387 21.49 66.74 27.18
C THR A 387 20.71 67.86 27.89
N ARG A 388 19.39 67.99 27.65
CA ARG A 388 18.54 68.98 28.31
C ARG A 388 18.30 68.55 29.78
N LEU A 389 18.50 69.47 30.73
CA LEU A 389 18.34 69.20 32.17
C LEU A 389 17.01 69.75 32.71
N VAL A 390 16.37 69.00 33.59
CA VAL A 390 15.29 69.44 34.49
C VAL A 390 15.91 69.77 35.85
N SER A 391 16.03 71.05 36.16
CA SER A 391 16.55 71.54 37.43
C SER A 391 15.42 71.69 38.45
N THR A 392 15.49 70.98 39.57
CA THR A 392 14.53 71.13 40.68
C THR A 392 15.02 72.18 41.68
N GLY A 393 14.15 73.11 42.06
CA GLY A 393 14.41 74.08 43.13
C GLY A 393 14.15 73.52 44.53
N THR A 394 14.24 74.37 45.55
CA THR A 394 13.98 74.02 46.95
C THR A 394 12.60 73.39 47.14
N GLY A 395 12.52 72.30 47.91
CA GLY A 395 11.28 71.56 48.16
C GLY A 395 10.89 70.56 47.07
N LEU A 396 11.69 70.41 46.00
CA LEU A 396 11.46 69.42 44.94
C LEU A 396 12.68 68.49 44.77
N THR A 397 12.41 67.23 44.47
CA THR A 397 13.41 66.19 44.18
C THR A 397 13.12 65.54 42.82
N GLY A 398 14.11 64.85 42.24
CA GLY A 398 13.91 64.10 41.00
C GLY A 398 14.30 64.82 39.69
N GLY A 399 15.07 65.92 39.74
CA GLY A 399 15.69 66.54 38.55
C GLY A 399 16.74 65.65 37.84
N GLY A 400 17.27 66.08 36.69
CA GLY A 400 18.24 65.31 35.90
C GLY A 400 18.13 65.57 34.39
N ASP A 401 18.88 64.83 33.58
CA ASP A 401 18.83 64.95 32.11
C ASP A 401 17.61 64.21 31.50
N LEU A 402 17.31 64.45 30.23
CA LEU A 402 16.19 63.79 29.52
C LEU A 402 16.62 62.53 28.77
N SER A 403 17.65 61.83 29.25
CA SER A 403 18.04 60.53 28.68
C SER A 403 17.02 59.42 28.97
N ALA A 404 16.14 59.63 29.96
CA ALA A 404 15.01 58.79 30.35
C ALA A 404 13.86 59.64 30.95
N ASP A 405 12.71 59.02 31.21
CA ASP A 405 11.56 59.66 31.88
C ASP A 405 11.94 60.21 33.27
N ARG A 406 11.42 61.40 33.60
CA ARG A 406 11.71 62.11 34.86
C ARG A 406 10.46 62.23 35.73
N THR A 407 10.57 61.83 37.00
CA THR A 407 9.53 62.03 38.02
C THR A 407 10.00 63.10 39.00
N ILE A 408 9.22 64.18 39.13
CA ILE A 408 9.49 65.28 40.06
C ILE A 408 8.55 65.17 41.27
N SER A 409 9.10 65.17 42.48
CA SER A 409 8.36 64.95 43.72
C SER A 409 8.55 66.11 44.70
N ALA A 410 7.49 66.50 45.39
CA ALA A 410 7.56 67.47 46.49
C ALA A 410 8.09 66.80 47.77
N ASP A 411 9.10 67.42 48.38
CA ASP A 411 9.69 66.99 49.64
C ASP A 411 8.97 67.69 50.81
N PHE A 412 7.96 67.01 51.36
CA PHE A 412 7.17 67.53 52.46
C PHE A 412 7.87 67.36 53.82
N ALA A 413 7.71 68.35 54.69
CA ALA A 413 8.16 68.27 56.08
C ALA A 413 7.48 67.12 56.84
N THR A 414 8.24 66.46 57.71
CA THR A 414 7.70 65.54 58.72
C THR A 414 6.96 66.32 59.81
N GLN A 415 6.16 65.64 60.63
CA GLN A 415 5.43 66.30 61.72
C GLN A 415 6.37 66.98 62.72
N ALA A 416 7.49 66.34 63.05
CA ALA A 416 8.47 66.91 63.98
C ALA A 416 9.12 68.17 63.39
N GLU A 417 9.51 68.14 62.11
CA GLU A 417 10.07 69.31 61.42
C GLU A 417 9.04 70.44 61.32
N ALA A 418 7.78 70.11 61.06
CA ALA A 418 6.67 71.06 60.99
C ALA A 418 6.37 71.74 62.33
N GLN A 419 6.46 71.00 63.44
CA GLN A 419 6.26 71.53 64.79
C GLN A 419 7.49 72.32 65.27
N ALA A 420 8.70 71.90 64.90
CA ALA A 420 9.94 72.61 65.23
C ALA A 420 10.11 73.90 64.42
N GLY A 421 9.61 73.95 63.18
CA GLY A 421 9.59 75.16 62.35
C GLY A 421 10.95 75.66 61.86
N THR A 422 12.01 74.84 61.91
CA THR A 422 13.39 75.26 61.60
C THR A 422 13.87 74.89 60.19
N ALA A 423 13.18 73.99 59.49
CA ALA A 423 13.59 73.51 58.16
C ALA A 423 13.16 74.50 57.06
N THR A 424 14.12 75.00 56.27
CA THR A 424 13.89 75.94 55.16
C THR A 424 13.80 75.26 53.78
N GLY A 425 14.16 73.99 53.70
CA GLY A 425 14.30 73.23 52.45
C GLY A 425 13.09 72.38 52.04
N LYS A 426 12.04 72.34 52.87
CA LYS A 426 10.91 71.41 52.75
C LYS A 426 9.57 72.14 52.61
N SER A 427 8.63 71.52 51.92
CA SER A 427 7.27 72.05 51.74
C SER A 427 6.35 71.67 52.90
N MET A 428 5.47 72.57 53.33
CA MET A 428 4.44 72.30 54.33
C MET A 428 3.13 71.90 53.63
N ASN A 429 2.56 70.75 54.02
CA ASN A 429 1.23 70.36 53.58
C ASN A 429 0.15 70.74 54.62
N PRO A 430 -1.14 70.71 54.27
CA PRO A 430 -2.21 71.12 55.18
C PRO A 430 -2.21 70.37 56.53
N LEU A 431 -1.86 69.09 56.55
CA LEU A 431 -1.76 68.30 57.78
C LEU A 431 -0.64 68.82 58.70
N ARG A 432 0.53 69.12 58.13
CA ARG A 432 1.67 69.66 58.88
C ARG A 432 1.40 71.04 59.47
N VAL A 433 0.68 71.88 58.73
CA VAL A 433 0.23 73.19 59.22
C VAL A 433 -0.73 73.04 60.41
N ALA A 434 -1.74 72.17 60.30
CA ALA A 434 -2.70 71.93 61.39
C ALA A 434 -2.02 71.39 62.67
N GLN A 435 -1.07 70.48 62.52
CA GLN A 435 -0.32 69.89 63.65
C GLN A 435 0.60 70.90 64.35
N ALA A 436 1.17 71.85 63.60
CA ALA A 436 1.95 72.94 64.19
C ALA A 436 1.06 73.90 65.00
N ILE A 437 -0.13 74.25 64.48
CA ILE A 437 -1.08 75.15 65.15
C ILE A 437 -1.65 74.53 66.44
N ALA A 438 -2.05 73.26 66.41
CA ALA A 438 -2.66 72.59 67.55
C ALA A 438 -1.72 72.48 68.78
N ALA A 439 -0.40 72.47 68.55
CA ALA A 439 0.59 72.45 69.63
C ALA A 439 0.64 73.76 70.45
N LEU A 440 -0.09 74.82 70.08
CA LEU A 440 0.02 76.17 70.67
C LEU A 440 -1.19 76.71 71.52
N ALA A 441 -2.24 75.96 71.94
CA ALA A 441 -3.48 76.51 72.60
C ALA A 441 -3.89 76.04 74.06
N PRO A 442 -4.59 76.84 74.95
CA PRO A 442 -5.05 76.49 76.36
C PRO A 442 -6.60 76.24 76.66
N ALA A 443 -7.06 75.77 77.89
CA ALA A 443 -8.38 75.07 78.24
C ALA A 443 -9.50 75.76 79.18
N PRO A 444 -10.80 75.28 79.38
CA PRO A 444 -12.02 76.04 79.91
C PRO A 444 -12.73 75.70 81.33
N PRO A 445 -13.74 76.49 81.91
CA PRO A 445 -14.32 76.48 83.34
C PRO A 445 -15.86 76.10 83.69
N VAL A 446 -16.34 76.06 84.99
CA VAL A 446 -17.63 75.43 85.59
C VAL A 446 -18.55 76.32 86.57
N PRO A 447 -19.92 76.12 86.79
CA PRO A 447 -20.90 76.98 87.58
C PRO A 447 -21.07 76.85 89.14
N GLY A 448 -21.58 77.90 89.89
CA GLY A 448 -21.92 77.92 91.37
C GLY A 448 -22.27 79.30 92.06
N LEU A 449 -22.71 79.32 93.35
CA LEU A 449 -22.98 80.55 94.17
C LEU A 449 -21.69 81.36 94.44
N VAL A 450 -21.76 82.69 94.38
CA VAL A 450 -20.62 83.60 94.62
C VAL A 450 -20.88 84.45 95.85
N PHE A 451 -19.95 84.42 96.80
CA PHE A 451 -19.97 85.29 97.98
C PHE A 451 -19.75 86.76 97.57
N ILE A 452 -20.61 87.65 98.07
CA ILE A 452 -20.52 89.09 97.77
C ILE A 452 -20.07 89.86 99.01
N SER A 453 -20.80 89.76 100.12
CA SER A 453 -20.50 90.51 101.34
C SER A 453 -21.13 89.89 102.59
N ALA A 454 -20.72 90.35 103.77
CA ALA A 454 -21.30 89.96 105.05
C ALA A 454 -21.32 91.13 106.03
N GLN A 455 -22.30 91.14 106.95
CA GLN A 455 -22.40 92.07 108.08
C GLN A 455 -22.72 91.29 109.36
N THR A 456 -21.95 91.53 110.41
CA THR A 456 -22.19 90.94 111.74
C THR A 456 -22.51 92.04 112.74
N VAL A 457 -23.65 91.89 113.41
CA VAL A 457 -24.12 92.76 114.50
C VAL A 457 -23.60 92.18 115.81
N SER A 458 -22.67 92.89 116.44
CA SER A 458 -22.14 92.57 117.78
C SER A 458 -22.50 93.61 118.85
N SER A 459 -23.16 94.71 118.45
CA SER A 459 -23.74 95.73 119.32
C SER A 459 -25.06 96.21 118.71
N ALA A 460 -26.02 96.60 119.53
CA ALA A 460 -27.41 96.75 119.09
C ALA A 460 -27.58 97.85 118.00
N VAL A 461 -28.05 97.48 116.81
CA VAL A 461 -28.30 98.40 115.68
C VAL A 461 -29.78 98.45 115.33
N ALA A 462 -30.27 99.58 114.83
CA ALA A 462 -31.67 99.72 114.43
C ALA A 462 -32.03 98.86 113.19
N ALA A 463 -31.07 98.64 112.28
CA ALA A 463 -31.26 97.91 111.04
C ALA A 463 -29.94 97.42 110.43
N VAL A 464 -30.01 96.43 109.54
CA VAL A 464 -28.90 95.94 108.71
C VAL A 464 -29.26 96.11 107.23
N ASP A 465 -28.39 96.79 106.49
CA ASP A 465 -28.63 97.16 105.10
C ASP A 465 -27.61 96.53 104.15
N PHE A 466 -28.09 95.92 103.07
CA PHE A 466 -27.29 95.51 101.92
C PHE A 466 -27.61 96.37 100.72
N THR A 467 -26.57 96.92 100.09
CA THR A 467 -26.66 97.76 98.89
C THR A 467 -25.96 97.10 97.70
N GLY A 468 -26.12 97.65 96.50
CA GLY A 468 -25.45 97.16 95.29
C GLY A 468 -26.08 95.91 94.66
N LEU A 469 -27.35 95.60 94.94
CA LEU A 469 -28.05 94.57 94.17
C LEU A 469 -28.19 95.03 92.70
N SER A 470 -27.61 94.27 91.77
CA SER A 470 -27.49 94.62 90.35
C SER A 470 -27.82 93.46 89.42
N ASN A 471 -27.76 93.66 88.10
CA ASN A 471 -27.96 92.59 87.11
C ASN A 471 -26.76 91.62 86.96
N ALA A 472 -25.74 91.71 87.82
CA ALA A 472 -24.60 90.79 87.81
C ALA A 472 -25.01 89.34 88.07
N TYR A 473 -26.05 89.15 88.89
CA TYR A 473 -26.61 87.85 89.26
C TYR A 473 -28.13 87.87 89.04
N ASP A 474 -28.72 86.74 88.66
CA ASP A 474 -30.18 86.64 88.45
C ASP A 474 -30.94 86.59 89.79
N GLU A 475 -30.29 86.07 90.83
CA GLU A 475 -30.83 85.95 92.19
C GLU A 475 -29.78 86.35 93.22
N TYR A 476 -30.24 87.03 94.26
CA TYR A 476 -29.44 87.34 95.43
C TYR A 476 -30.03 86.64 96.65
N VAL A 477 -29.16 86.04 97.44
CA VAL A 477 -29.55 85.30 98.64
C VAL A 477 -28.87 85.93 99.85
N ILE A 478 -29.67 86.32 100.83
CA ILE A 478 -29.18 86.77 102.14
C ILE A 478 -29.40 85.65 103.13
N HIS A 479 -28.32 85.08 103.65
CA HIS A 479 -28.38 84.18 104.80
C HIS A 479 -28.23 84.99 106.08
N PHE A 480 -29.20 84.88 106.97
CA PHE A 480 -29.13 85.45 108.31
C PHE A 480 -29.06 84.36 109.36
N GLN A 481 -28.25 84.57 110.39
CA GLN A 481 -27.90 83.55 111.38
C GLN A 481 -27.93 84.17 112.78
N ASN A 482 -28.71 83.57 113.65
CA ASN A 482 -28.88 83.88 115.08
C ASN A 482 -29.17 85.37 115.34
N VAL A 483 -30.16 85.92 114.63
CA VAL A 483 -30.58 87.32 114.73
C VAL A 483 -31.47 87.51 115.94
N VAL A 484 -30.97 88.19 116.99
CA VAL A 484 -31.69 88.38 118.26
C VAL A 484 -32.18 89.83 118.38
N PRO A 485 -33.45 90.10 118.74
CA PRO A 485 -33.94 91.44 119.00
C PRO A 485 -33.63 91.88 120.43
N SER A 486 -33.56 93.19 120.68
CA SER A 486 -33.37 93.77 122.02
C SER A 486 -34.64 93.79 122.87
N ALA A 487 -35.79 93.46 122.27
CA ALA A 487 -37.11 93.34 122.89
C ALA A 487 -37.98 92.42 122.02
N ASP A 488 -38.95 91.74 122.61
CA ASP A 488 -39.80 90.80 121.88
C ASP A 488 -40.61 91.51 120.77
N THR A 489 -40.31 91.20 119.51
CA THR A 489 -40.77 91.99 118.35
C THR A 489 -40.76 91.19 117.05
N ASN A 490 -41.20 91.79 115.95
CA ASN A 490 -41.27 91.13 114.65
C ASN A 490 -40.01 91.46 113.85
N PHE A 491 -39.46 90.52 113.11
CA PHE A 491 -38.33 90.76 112.22
C PHE A 491 -38.81 90.97 110.79
N ASN A 492 -38.41 92.09 110.18
CA ASN A 492 -39.02 92.60 108.96
C ASN A 492 -37.97 93.04 107.94
N LEU A 493 -38.39 93.11 106.68
CA LEU A 493 -37.61 93.57 105.55
C LEU A 493 -38.32 94.70 104.81
N ARG A 494 -37.51 95.66 104.34
CA ARG A 494 -37.89 96.66 103.35
C ARG A 494 -36.89 96.70 102.22
N THR A 495 -37.34 97.13 101.06
CA THR A 495 -36.54 97.33 99.86
C THR A 495 -36.28 98.81 99.62
N SER A 496 -35.29 99.08 98.79
CA SER A 496 -34.93 100.42 98.34
C SER A 496 -34.58 100.38 96.85
N ALA A 497 -35.03 101.41 96.13
CA ALA A 497 -34.67 101.66 94.74
C ALA A 497 -33.57 102.74 94.59
N ASN A 498 -33.06 103.28 95.71
CA ASN A 498 -32.08 104.38 95.73
C ASN A 498 -30.82 104.05 96.54
N ASN A 499 -30.37 102.81 96.39
CA ASN A 499 -29.15 102.22 96.95
C ASN A 499 -29.04 102.38 98.47
N GLY A 500 -30.17 102.29 99.16
CA GLY A 500 -30.25 102.33 100.63
C GLY A 500 -30.38 103.73 101.23
N SER A 501 -30.50 104.78 100.42
CA SER A 501 -30.68 106.15 100.93
C SER A 501 -32.03 106.34 101.66
N SER A 502 -33.08 105.70 101.17
CA SER A 502 -34.36 105.54 101.87
C SER A 502 -34.96 104.17 101.59
N PHE A 503 -35.84 103.70 102.46
CA PHE A 503 -36.51 102.41 102.33
C PHE A 503 -38.02 102.61 102.28
N ASP A 504 -38.67 101.92 101.34
CA ASP A 504 -40.10 102.08 101.10
C ASP A 504 -40.87 101.60 102.35
N ALA A 505 -41.75 102.44 102.87
CA ALA A 505 -42.43 102.30 104.16
C ALA A 505 -43.87 102.84 104.15
N GLY A 506 -44.37 103.22 102.97
CA GLY A 506 -45.75 103.62 102.75
C GLY A 506 -46.71 102.46 102.98
N SER A 507 -47.94 102.77 103.40
CA SER A 507 -48.92 101.77 103.78
C SER A 507 -49.42 100.90 102.62
N THR A 508 -48.94 101.04 101.37
CA THR A 508 -49.34 100.24 100.20
C THR A 508 -48.16 99.67 99.41
N ASP A 509 -46.94 99.80 99.91
CA ASP A 509 -45.71 99.48 99.17
C ASP A 509 -45.49 97.97 98.99
N TYR A 510 -46.00 97.17 99.92
CA TYR A 510 -45.79 95.72 99.94
C TYR A 510 -47.11 94.95 100.01
N SER A 511 -47.06 93.74 99.46
CA SER A 511 -48.04 92.67 99.73
C SER A 511 -47.28 91.43 100.16
N HIS A 512 -47.76 90.72 101.18
CA HIS A 512 -47.12 89.49 101.65
C HIS A 512 -48.16 88.43 102.03
N SER A 513 -47.74 87.17 102.00
CA SER A 513 -48.43 86.05 102.62
C SER A 513 -47.45 85.33 103.52
N VAL A 514 -47.86 85.07 104.77
CA VAL A 514 -47.02 84.49 105.81
C VAL A 514 -47.65 83.19 106.31
N LEU A 515 -46.80 82.19 106.45
CA LEU A 515 -47.09 80.95 107.16
C LEU A 515 -46.11 80.82 108.32
N GLU A 516 -46.61 80.83 109.55
CA GLU A 516 -45.79 80.62 110.75
C GLU A 516 -46.32 79.46 111.59
N SER A 517 -45.42 78.58 112.04
CA SER A 517 -45.80 77.41 112.83
C SER A 517 -44.93 77.24 114.07
N LEU A 518 -45.58 77.12 115.23
CA LEU A 518 -44.97 76.77 116.53
C LEU A 518 -45.62 75.50 117.13
N ASN A 519 -46.95 75.41 117.09
CA ASN A 519 -47.74 74.23 117.51
C ASN A 519 -49.02 74.11 116.64
N GLY A 520 -48.85 74.25 115.33
CA GLY A 520 -49.93 74.41 114.35
C GLY A 520 -49.61 75.50 113.35
N VAL A 521 -50.23 75.47 112.17
CA VAL A 521 -49.96 76.43 111.09
C VAL A 521 -50.86 77.65 111.27
N ASN A 522 -50.25 78.79 111.56
CA ASN A 522 -50.90 80.09 111.47
C ASN A 522 -50.68 80.63 110.06
N ASN A 523 -51.77 80.99 109.39
CA ASN A 523 -51.73 81.62 108.08
C ASN A 523 -52.25 83.05 108.21
N GLY A 524 -51.51 84.00 107.65
CA GLY A 524 -51.92 85.39 107.54
C GLY A 524 -51.55 85.95 106.19
N GLY A 525 -52.57 86.39 105.46
CA GLY A 525 -52.41 87.14 104.22
C GLY A 525 -52.46 88.64 104.50
N GLY A 526 -51.48 89.39 104.00
CA GLY A 526 -51.55 90.83 103.97
C GLY A 526 -52.52 91.33 102.89
N SER A 527 -53.51 92.14 103.28
CA SER A 527 -54.26 93.03 102.36
C SER A 527 -53.27 93.95 101.60
N PRO A 528 -53.59 94.52 100.42
CA PRO A 528 -52.69 95.42 99.65
C PRO A 528 -52.25 96.72 100.38
N ALA A 529 -52.46 96.81 101.69
CA ALA A 529 -52.09 97.91 102.54
C ALA A 529 -51.00 97.52 103.59
N ASN A 530 -49.78 97.17 103.16
CA ASN A 530 -48.65 96.89 104.05
C ASN A 530 -47.39 97.73 103.75
N SER A 531 -46.64 98.05 104.80
CA SER A 531 -45.42 98.88 104.77
C SER A 531 -44.10 98.12 104.96
N LEU A 532 -44.15 96.77 104.97
CA LEU A 532 -43.00 95.89 105.12
C LEU A 532 -43.32 94.46 104.65
N ILE A 533 -42.26 93.65 104.49
CA ILE A 533 -42.35 92.19 104.33
C ILE A 533 -41.84 91.55 105.63
N PRO A 534 -42.64 90.74 106.33
CA PRO A 534 -42.19 90.05 107.53
C PRO A 534 -41.21 88.93 107.17
N VAL A 535 -40.11 88.86 107.91
CA VAL A 535 -39.07 87.83 107.79
C VAL A 535 -39.28 86.73 108.83
N ALA A 536 -39.65 87.09 110.07
CA ALA A 536 -39.96 86.18 111.17
C ALA A 536 -40.80 86.82 112.29
N GLY A 537 -41.64 86.03 112.95
CA GLY A 537 -42.38 86.39 114.17
C GLY A 537 -43.45 87.46 113.96
N PHE A 538 -44.39 87.24 113.04
CA PHE A 538 -45.40 88.22 112.64
C PHE A 538 -46.84 87.90 113.08
N LEU A 539 -47.26 86.63 113.13
CA LEU A 539 -48.68 86.25 113.25
C LEU A 539 -49.16 85.91 114.67
N ASN A 540 -50.42 86.24 114.99
CA ASN A 540 -51.14 85.75 116.19
C ASN A 540 -50.38 85.88 117.53
N GLY A 541 -49.57 86.95 117.69
CA GLY A 541 -48.77 87.18 118.89
C GLY A 541 -47.46 86.39 118.95
N LEU A 542 -47.16 85.55 117.95
CA LEU A 542 -45.82 85.02 117.72
C LEU A 542 -44.91 86.19 117.36
N ARG A 543 -43.98 86.48 118.26
CA ARG A 543 -42.91 87.45 118.06
C ARG A 543 -41.58 86.72 118.03
N LEU A 544 -40.54 87.39 117.58
CA LEU A 544 -39.17 86.96 117.79
C LEU A 544 -38.76 87.29 119.24
N GLY A 545 -38.34 86.28 119.99
CA GLY A 545 -37.96 86.38 121.40
C GLY A 545 -36.51 86.85 121.60
N GLN A 546 -36.29 87.66 122.63
CA GLN A 546 -34.98 88.26 122.93
C GLN A 546 -33.98 87.34 123.68
N GLN A 547 -34.42 86.23 124.30
CA GLN A 547 -33.59 85.46 125.25
C GLN A 547 -32.98 84.14 124.71
N PHE A 548 -33.55 83.52 123.66
CA PHE A 548 -33.30 82.09 123.37
C PHE A 548 -33.00 81.77 121.89
N GLY A 549 -32.04 82.47 121.28
CA GLY A 549 -31.39 82.01 120.03
C GLY A 549 -31.80 82.72 118.73
N GLY A 550 -32.71 83.70 118.77
CA GLY A 550 -32.99 84.58 117.64
C GLY A 550 -33.55 83.87 116.40
N ALA A 551 -33.50 84.55 115.25
CA ALA A 551 -33.96 84.04 113.96
C ALA A 551 -32.77 83.68 113.05
N SER A 552 -32.85 82.52 112.40
CA SER A 552 -31.92 82.09 111.35
C SER A 552 -32.70 81.70 110.10
N GLY A 553 -32.15 81.94 108.93
CA GLY A 553 -32.86 81.65 107.68
C GLY A 553 -32.26 82.33 106.47
N GLU A 554 -33.04 82.32 105.39
CA GLU A 554 -32.69 82.95 104.13
C GLU A 554 -33.75 83.93 103.67
N VAL A 555 -33.29 84.98 102.99
CA VAL A 555 -34.08 85.87 102.17
C VAL A 555 -33.56 85.74 100.75
N VAL A 556 -34.42 85.26 99.86
CA VAL A 556 -34.14 85.17 98.43
C VAL A 556 -34.83 86.33 97.73
N ILE A 557 -34.04 87.10 96.98
CA ILE A 557 -34.48 88.26 96.23
C ILE A 557 -34.29 87.95 94.75
N SER A 558 -35.40 87.67 94.07
CA SER A 558 -35.37 87.24 92.68
C SER A 558 -35.41 88.45 91.75
N ARG A 559 -34.46 88.52 90.82
CA ARG A 559 -34.33 89.56 89.79
C ARG A 559 -34.46 91.00 90.34
N PRO A 560 -33.70 91.38 91.38
CA PRO A 560 -33.84 92.69 92.01
C PRO A 560 -33.61 93.87 91.05
N ALA A 561 -32.75 93.71 90.04
CA ALA A 561 -32.52 94.74 89.03
C ALA A 561 -33.63 94.87 87.97
N SER A 562 -34.69 94.05 88.05
CA SER A 562 -35.82 94.11 87.12
C SER A 562 -36.61 95.41 87.29
N THR A 563 -36.92 96.08 86.17
CA THR A 563 -37.81 97.24 86.10
C THR A 563 -39.13 96.93 85.42
N THR A 564 -39.43 95.66 85.16
CA THR A 564 -40.64 95.21 84.44
C THR A 564 -41.64 94.51 85.34
N GLU A 565 -41.19 93.99 86.49
CA GLU A 565 -42.01 93.26 87.46
C GLU A 565 -41.69 93.73 88.88
N GLY A 566 -42.64 93.58 89.80
CA GLY A 566 -42.39 93.81 91.22
C GLY A 566 -41.39 92.77 91.74
N THR A 567 -40.42 93.21 92.55
CA THR A 567 -39.42 92.29 93.10
C THR A 567 -40.07 91.30 94.05
N GLN A 568 -39.97 90.02 93.69
CA GLN A 568 -40.42 88.92 94.52
C GLN A 568 -39.35 88.58 95.55
N ILE A 569 -39.81 88.42 96.79
CA ILE A 569 -38.96 88.12 97.94
C ILE A 569 -39.53 86.91 98.64
N ARG A 570 -38.74 85.87 98.78
CA ARG A 570 -39.08 84.69 99.58
C ARG A 570 -38.24 84.69 100.83
N THR A 571 -38.86 84.51 101.97
CA THR A 571 -38.14 84.27 103.23
C THR A 571 -38.49 82.90 103.76
N ILE A 572 -37.48 82.22 104.31
CA ILE A 572 -37.64 81.02 105.11
C ILE A 572 -36.83 81.26 106.37
N SER A 573 -37.48 81.19 107.52
CA SER A 573 -36.87 81.48 108.81
C SER A 573 -37.24 80.43 109.84
N THR A 574 -36.33 80.17 110.77
CA THR A 574 -36.58 79.47 112.02
C THR A 574 -36.25 80.43 113.14
N PHE A 575 -37.13 80.56 114.12
CA PHE A 575 -36.98 81.53 115.19
C PHE A 575 -37.59 81.07 116.50
N THR A 576 -37.07 81.58 117.62
CA THR A 576 -37.60 81.27 118.96
C THR A 576 -38.56 82.36 119.43
N PRO A 577 -39.82 82.05 119.79
CA PRO A 577 -40.76 83.04 120.36
C PRO A 577 -40.45 83.44 121.81
N PRO A 578 -41.11 84.48 122.36
CA PRO A 578 -41.00 84.86 123.77
C PRO A 578 -41.34 83.69 124.70
N GLY A 579 -40.46 83.40 125.67
CA GLY A 579 -40.60 82.28 126.61
C GLY A 579 -39.66 81.10 126.36
N GLY A 580 -39.09 80.95 125.16
CA GLY A 580 -37.81 80.23 124.95
C GLY A 580 -37.81 78.73 124.66
N ASP A 581 -38.90 78.01 124.90
CA ASP A 581 -38.84 76.53 124.93
C ASP A 581 -39.13 75.84 123.59
N GLN A 582 -39.50 76.57 122.53
CA GLN A 582 -39.92 76.00 121.25
C GLN A 582 -39.47 76.83 120.05
N LEU A 583 -39.15 76.17 118.93
CA LEU A 583 -38.78 76.82 117.67
C LEU A 583 -40.00 76.95 116.76
N ALA A 584 -40.24 78.17 116.27
CA ALA A 584 -41.16 78.44 115.19
C ALA A 584 -40.45 78.42 113.83
N THR A 585 -41.16 78.05 112.78
CA THR A 585 -40.72 78.26 111.39
C THR A 585 -41.64 79.26 110.72
N GLY A 586 -41.08 80.24 110.02
CA GLY A 586 -41.77 81.22 109.21
C GLY A 586 -41.41 81.07 107.73
N ILE A 587 -42.40 81.09 106.86
CA ILE A 587 -42.22 81.21 105.42
C ILE A 587 -43.04 82.40 104.95
N THR A 588 -42.39 83.37 104.33
CA THR A 588 -43.06 84.53 103.75
C THR A 588 -42.82 84.58 102.26
N SER A 589 -43.89 84.76 101.50
CA SER A 589 -43.81 85.24 100.12
C SER A 589 -44.22 86.70 100.10
N GLY A 590 -43.28 87.58 99.78
CA GLY A 590 -43.45 89.01 99.69
C GLY A 590 -43.27 89.51 98.27
N ASN A 591 -43.96 90.60 97.95
CA ASN A 591 -43.79 91.33 96.70
C ASN A 591 -43.74 92.84 97.00
N ARG A 592 -42.71 93.51 96.48
CA ARG A 592 -42.68 94.96 96.40
C ARG A 592 -43.57 95.40 95.23
N ARG A 593 -44.63 96.15 95.50
CA ARG A 593 -45.66 96.46 94.48
C ARG A 593 -45.18 97.46 93.43
N ALA A 594 -44.30 98.37 93.81
CA ALA A 594 -43.70 99.29 92.86
C ALA A 594 -42.76 98.51 91.91
N VAL A 595 -43.02 98.64 90.60
CA VAL A 595 -42.23 98.03 89.53
C VAL A 595 -41.01 98.93 89.26
N ALA A 596 -39.94 98.72 90.02
CA ALA A 596 -38.66 99.38 89.83
C ALA A 596 -37.53 98.52 90.39
N ALA A 597 -36.31 98.75 89.90
CA ALA A 597 -35.13 98.02 90.36
C ALA A 597 -34.90 98.23 91.86
N VAL A 598 -34.84 97.12 92.60
CA VAL A 598 -34.39 97.06 93.99
C VAL A 598 -32.87 96.93 93.97
N ASN A 599 -32.19 97.94 94.50
CA ASN A 599 -30.72 97.96 94.57
C ASN A 599 -30.21 97.94 96.03
N ALA A 600 -31.12 97.98 97.01
CA ALA A 600 -30.79 97.73 98.40
C ALA A 600 -31.96 97.11 99.17
N VAL A 601 -31.64 96.40 100.25
CA VAL A 601 -32.62 95.86 101.21
C VAL A 601 -32.17 96.14 102.63
N ARG A 602 -33.16 96.37 103.50
CA ARG A 602 -33.02 96.63 104.93
C ARG A 602 -33.73 95.56 105.71
N LEU A 603 -33.04 94.93 106.65
CA LEU A 603 -33.63 94.07 107.66
C LEU A 603 -33.66 94.81 109.00
N PHE A 604 -34.80 94.79 109.69
CA PHE A 604 -35.04 95.58 110.90
C PHE A 604 -36.09 94.95 111.82
N MET A 605 -36.11 95.39 113.08
CA MET A 605 -37.09 94.95 114.08
C MET A 605 -38.32 95.87 114.10
N GLY A 606 -39.51 95.32 114.33
CA GLY A 606 -40.76 96.09 114.39
C GLY A 606 -40.79 97.12 115.53
N SER A 607 -40.05 96.83 116.61
CA SER A 607 -39.78 97.70 117.74
C SER A 607 -38.44 97.30 118.37
N GLY A 608 -37.66 98.27 118.86
CA GLY A 608 -36.33 98.00 119.40
C GLY A 608 -35.27 97.77 118.32
N ASN A 609 -34.08 97.33 118.73
CA ASN A 609 -32.92 97.13 117.87
C ASN A 609 -32.66 95.64 117.60
N ILE A 610 -31.90 95.35 116.55
CA ILE A 610 -31.22 94.06 116.36
C ILE A 610 -30.06 94.04 117.35
N ALA A 611 -30.15 93.22 118.39
CA ALA A 611 -29.12 93.12 119.43
C ALA A 611 -27.87 92.39 118.94
N SER A 612 -28.04 91.30 118.19
CA SER A 612 -26.96 90.52 117.59
C SER A 612 -27.41 89.72 116.37
N GLY A 613 -26.45 89.21 115.58
CA GLY A 613 -26.70 88.30 114.44
C GLY A 613 -25.71 88.47 113.30
N THR A 614 -25.62 87.51 112.38
CA THR A 614 -24.79 87.62 111.15
C THR A 614 -25.64 87.52 109.90
N PHE A 615 -25.35 88.36 108.92
CA PHE A 615 -26.01 88.42 107.62
C PHE A 615 -24.98 88.29 106.50
N LYS A 616 -25.23 87.47 105.48
CA LYS A 616 -24.32 87.23 104.35
C LYS A 616 -25.07 87.31 103.03
N LEU A 617 -24.58 88.13 102.10
CA LEU A 617 -25.11 88.30 100.76
C LEU A 617 -24.32 87.47 99.74
N TYR A 618 -25.05 86.68 98.96
CA TYR A 618 -24.53 85.88 97.85
C TYR A 618 -25.25 86.25 96.55
N GLY A 619 -24.56 86.06 95.42
CA GLY A 619 -25.12 86.14 94.08
C GLY A 619 -25.03 84.80 93.36
N MET A 620 -26.07 84.41 92.64
CA MET A 620 -26.07 83.18 91.85
C MET A 620 -25.53 83.44 90.44
N ARG A 621 -24.39 82.82 90.06
CA ARG A 621 -23.80 82.96 88.71
C ARG A 621 -24.84 82.63 87.64
N LYS A 622 -24.89 83.47 86.61
CA LYS A 622 -25.70 83.21 85.43
C LYS A 622 -25.27 81.88 84.83
N SER A 623 -26.21 80.94 84.75
CA SER A 623 -26.03 79.67 84.06
C SER A 623 -25.90 79.87 82.57
#